data_AF-U2N823-F1
#
_entry.id   AF-U2N823-F1
#
_cell.length_a   1.000
_cell.length_b   1.000
_cell.length_c   1.000
_cell.angle_alpha   90.00
_cell.angle_beta   90.00
_cell.angle_gamma   90.00
#
_symmetry.space_group_name_H-M   'P 1'
#
loop_
_entity.id
_entity.type
_entity.pdbx_description
1 polymer ?
#
loop_
_entity_poly.entity_id
_entity_poly.type
_entity_poly.pdbx_seq_one_letter_code
_entity_poly.pdbx_strand_id
1 'polypeptide(L)'
;MAMGKVYDIMSRLTNNKPKVIIDKDHEYEVSNSKNQAIFIKQLSEDEKLDDFERMDKIIEAGLGKEALDYINSLNLSLVGTGTIINAIMAALNDMDLEEVEELAEEERKKSRFRKGKGKTK
;
A
#
# COMPACT_ATOMS: atom_id res chain seq x y z
N MET A 1 12.11 6.43 46.26
CA MET A 1 11.81 5.57 45.10
C MET A 1 10.80 6.31 44.24
N ALA A 2 11.13 6.63 42.98
CA ALA A 2 10.14 7.19 42.06
C ALA A 2 9.26 6.03 41.56
N MET A 3 7.95 6.08 41.82
CA MET A 3 7.01 5.15 41.21
C MET A 3 6.88 5.47 39.72
N GLY A 4 6.99 4.44 38.87
CA GLY A 4 6.80 4.57 37.43
C GLY A 4 5.38 5.05 37.10
N LYS A 5 5.25 5.83 36.02
CA LYS A 5 3.94 6.27 35.53
C LYS A 5 3.19 5.08 34.90
N VAL A 6 1.92 4.90 35.26
CA VAL A 6 1.00 3.95 34.63
C VAL A 6 0.11 4.71 33.65
N TYR A 7 -0.04 4.19 32.43
CA TYR A 7 -0.89 4.77 31.39
C TYR A 7 -1.99 3.77 31.01
N ASP A 8 -3.25 4.20 31.10
CA ASP A 8 -4.38 3.49 30.48
C ASP A 8 -4.51 3.96 29.02
N ILE A 9 -4.32 3.03 28.08
CA ILE A 9 -4.29 3.30 26.65
C ILE A 9 -5.42 2.61 25.88
N MET A 10 -6.33 1.89 26.56
CA MET A 10 -7.35 1.09 25.88
C MET A 10 -8.24 1.95 24.97
N SER A 11 -8.58 3.16 25.39
CA SER A 11 -9.39 4.10 24.58
C SER A 11 -8.65 4.68 23.37
N ARG A 12 -7.32 4.48 23.27
CA ARG A 12 -6.49 4.96 22.16
C ARG A 12 -6.20 3.88 21.13
N LEU A 13 -6.50 2.62 21.45
CA LEU A 13 -6.36 1.52 20.50
C LEU A 13 -7.51 1.58 19.50
N THR A 14 -7.20 1.79 18.23
CA THR A 14 -8.16 1.72 17.12
C THR A 14 -7.99 0.40 16.39
N ASN A 15 -9.11 -0.15 15.90
CA ASN A 15 -9.13 -1.30 15.01
C ASN A 15 -10.02 -1.02 13.78
N ASN A 16 -10.14 0.26 13.41
CA ASN A 16 -10.87 0.66 12.23
C ASN A 16 -10.19 0.04 11.01
N LYS A 17 -10.99 -0.51 10.10
CA LYS A 17 -10.51 -1.04 8.83
C LYS A 17 -10.87 -0.03 7.74
N PRO A 18 -9.88 0.66 7.15
CA PRO A 18 -10.11 1.50 5.99
C PRO A 18 -10.74 0.69 4.86
N LYS A 19 -11.40 1.38 3.94
CA LYS A 19 -12.02 0.74 2.79
C LYS A 19 -11.55 1.39 1.50
N VAL A 20 -11.38 0.57 0.47
CA VAL A 20 -11.11 1.02 -0.89
C VAL A 20 -12.35 0.76 -1.73
N ILE A 21 -12.84 1.81 -2.39
CA ILE A 21 -13.99 1.76 -3.30
C ILE A 21 -13.44 1.79 -4.72
N ILE A 22 -13.66 0.72 -5.48
CA ILE A 22 -13.21 0.61 -6.87
C ILE A 22 -14.27 1.18 -7.82
N ASP A 23 -15.54 0.94 -7.51
CA ASP A 23 -16.70 1.50 -8.19
C ASP A 23 -17.94 1.44 -7.28
N LYS A 24 -19.14 1.62 -7.84
CA LYS A 24 -20.39 1.71 -7.07
C LYS A 24 -20.77 0.41 -6.34
N ASP A 25 -20.35 -0.74 -6.86
CA ASP A 25 -20.76 -2.06 -6.38
C ASP A 25 -19.60 -2.81 -5.69
N HIS A 26 -18.36 -2.32 -5.83
CA HIS A 26 -17.17 -2.99 -5.32
C HIS A 26 -16.42 -2.14 -4.28
N GLU A 27 -16.67 -2.45 -3.01
CA GLU A 27 -16.04 -1.86 -1.82
C GLU A 27 -15.37 -2.96 -1.00
N TYR A 28 -14.09 -2.77 -0.67
CA TYR A 28 -13.28 -3.78 0.02
C TYR A 28 -12.64 -3.23 1.30
N GLU A 29 -12.72 -3.98 2.40
CA GLU A 29 -11.97 -3.68 3.62
C GLU A 29 -10.47 -3.95 3.42
N VAL A 30 -9.63 -3.01 3.82
CA VAL A 30 -8.18 -3.19 3.81
C VAL A 30 -7.78 -3.99 5.04
N SER A 31 -7.06 -5.09 4.81
CA SER A 31 -6.45 -5.88 5.88
C SER A 31 -5.26 -5.13 6.49
N ASN A 32 -5.53 -4.34 7.53
CA ASN A 32 -4.55 -3.46 8.17
C ASN A 32 -3.97 -3.99 9.48
N SER A 33 -4.07 -5.32 9.72
CA SER A 33 -3.40 -5.91 10.87
C SER A 33 -1.89 -5.70 10.77
N LYS A 34 -1.19 -5.57 11.91
CA LYS A 34 0.27 -5.38 11.95
C LYS A 34 1.02 -6.39 11.09
N ASN A 35 0.63 -7.66 11.15
CA ASN A 35 1.29 -8.72 10.39
C ASN A 35 1.06 -8.57 8.89
N GLN A 36 -0.15 -8.16 8.50
CA GLN A 36 -0.47 -7.93 7.09
C GLN A 36 0.27 -6.72 6.54
N ALA A 37 0.34 -5.62 7.31
CA ALA A 37 1.09 -4.43 6.92
C ALA A 37 2.58 -4.74 6.72
N ILE A 38 3.18 -5.53 7.61
CA ILE A 38 4.57 -6.00 7.46
C ILE A 38 4.73 -6.84 6.19
N PHE A 39 3.80 -7.76 5.94
CA PHE A 39 3.85 -8.62 4.76
C PHE A 39 3.74 -7.82 3.45
N ILE A 40 2.79 -6.89 3.36
CA ILE A 40 2.62 -6.03 2.19
C ILE A 40 3.87 -5.16 1.95
N LYS A 41 4.46 -4.61 3.02
CA LYS A 41 5.70 -3.86 2.92
C LYS A 41 6.85 -4.73 2.36
N GLN A 42 7.00 -5.95 2.86
CA GLN A 42 8.01 -6.89 2.37
C GLN A 42 7.80 -7.22 0.89
N LEU A 43 6.56 -7.45 0.46
CA LEU A 43 6.24 -7.66 -0.95
C LEU A 43 6.64 -6.44 -1.79
N SER A 44 6.34 -5.22 -1.32
CA SER A 44 6.69 -4.00 -2.05
C SER A 44 8.19 -3.83 -2.26
N GLU A 45 9.01 -4.28 -1.31
CA GLU A 45 10.48 -4.14 -1.31
C GLU A 45 11.20 -5.37 -1.92
N ASP A 46 10.50 -6.46 -2.25
CA ASP A 46 11.13 -7.70 -2.72
C ASP A 46 11.64 -7.59 -4.16
N GLU A 47 12.95 -7.44 -4.34
CA GLU A 47 13.59 -7.34 -5.67
C GLU A 47 13.53 -8.64 -6.50
N LYS A 48 13.13 -9.78 -5.91
CA LYS A 48 13.05 -11.06 -6.62
C LYS A 48 11.72 -11.25 -7.34
N LEU A 49 10.67 -10.54 -6.93
CA LEU A 49 9.37 -10.59 -7.58
C LEU A 49 9.40 -9.74 -8.84
N ASP A 50 8.85 -10.28 -9.92
CA ASP A 50 8.53 -9.46 -11.09
C ASP A 50 7.50 -8.38 -10.71
N ASP A 51 7.51 -7.27 -11.44
CA ASP A 51 6.65 -6.12 -11.15
C ASP A 51 5.16 -6.51 -11.15
N PHE A 52 4.71 -7.36 -12.09
CA PHE A 52 3.30 -7.78 -12.16
C PHE A 52 2.94 -8.72 -11.01
N GLU A 53 3.80 -9.70 -10.71
CA GLU A 53 3.58 -10.63 -9.59
C GLU A 53 3.53 -9.88 -8.24
N ARG A 54 4.36 -8.85 -8.09
CA ARG A 54 4.38 -7.98 -6.92
C ARG A 54 3.05 -7.24 -6.76
N MET A 55 2.54 -6.66 -7.85
CA MET A 55 1.27 -5.92 -7.84
C MET A 55 0.11 -6.81 -7.42
N ASP A 56 -0.01 -8.00 -8.01
CA ASP A 56 -1.07 -8.96 -7.71
C ASP A 56 -1.02 -9.39 -6.24
N LYS A 57 0.18 -9.73 -5.73
CA LYS A 57 0.35 -10.14 -4.33
C LYS A 57 0.02 -9.03 -3.34
N ILE A 58 0.33 -7.77 -3.65
CA ILE A 58 -0.03 -6.64 -2.79
C ILE A 58 -1.55 -6.47 -2.75
N ILE A 59 -2.22 -6.56 -3.91
CA ILE A 59 -3.69 -6.44 -3.99
C ILE A 59 -4.36 -7.57 -3.24
N GLU A 60 -3.94 -8.83 -3.47
CA GLU A 60 -4.48 -9.99 -2.75
C GLU A 60 -4.27 -9.88 -1.24
N ALA A 61 -3.07 -9.44 -0.82
CA ALA A 61 -2.76 -9.25 0.59
C ALA A 61 -3.55 -8.10 1.22
N GLY A 62 -3.81 -7.03 0.48
CA GLY A 62 -4.49 -5.84 0.98
C GLY A 62 -6.01 -5.98 1.02
N LEU A 63 -6.60 -6.49 -0.06
CA LEU A 63 -8.05 -6.48 -0.31
C LEU A 63 -8.66 -7.88 -0.44
N GLY A 64 -7.82 -8.92 -0.51
CA GLY A 64 -8.26 -10.30 -0.68
C GLY A 64 -8.33 -10.74 -2.15
N LYS A 65 -8.49 -12.06 -2.32
CA LYS A 65 -8.48 -12.69 -3.64
C LYS A 65 -9.65 -12.27 -4.53
N GLU A 66 -10.84 -12.09 -3.96
CA GLU A 66 -12.03 -11.65 -4.70
C GLU A 66 -11.81 -10.27 -5.34
N ALA A 67 -11.19 -9.35 -4.60
CA ALA A 67 -10.83 -8.04 -5.13
C ALA A 67 -9.78 -8.14 -6.25
N LEU A 68 -8.75 -8.99 -6.08
CA LEU A 68 -7.75 -9.22 -7.12
C LEU A 68 -8.39 -9.77 -8.41
N ASP A 69 -9.24 -10.79 -8.30
CA ASP A 69 -9.93 -11.39 -9.44
C ASP A 69 -10.79 -10.35 -10.17
N TYR A 70 -11.49 -9.49 -9.43
CA TYR A 70 -12.25 -8.38 -10.00
C TYR A 70 -11.35 -7.36 -10.71
N ILE A 71 -10.29 -6.89 -10.06
CA ILE A 71 -9.36 -5.91 -10.63
C ILE A 71 -8.70 -6.41 -11.91
N ASN A 72 -8.33 -7.70 -11.95
CA ASN A 72 -7.78 -8.33 -13.14
C ASN A 72 -8.78 -8.40 -14.29
N SER A 73 -10.09 -8.51 -13.99
CA SER A 73 -11.14 -8.47 -15.01
C SER A 73 -11.34 -7.09 -15.65
N LEU A 74 -10.95 -6.00 -14.97
CA LEU A 74 -11.10 -4.62 -15.44
C LEU A 74 -10.09 -4.25 -16.54
N ASN A 75 -9.04 -5.06 -16.75
CA ASN A 75 -7.98 -4.83 -17.74
C ASN A 75 -7.41 -3.39 -17.65
N LEU A 76 -7.14 -2.95 -16.43
CA LEU A 76 -6.63 -1.60 -16.15
C LEU A 76 -5.21 -1.41 -16.71
N SER A 77 -4.87 -0.16 -17.00
CA SER A 77 -3.48 0.21 -17.26
C SER A 77 -2.64 0.00 -16.00
N LEU A 78 -1.32 -0.18 -16.16
CA LEU A 78 -0.35 -0.21 -15.05
C LEU A 78 -0.49 0.99 -14.10
N VAL A 79 -0.84 2.15 -14.64
CA VAL A 79 -1.08 3.36 -13.83
C VAL A 79 -2.33 3.21 -12.96
N GLY A 80 -3.43 2.70 -13.53
CA GLY A 80 -4.68 2.47 -12.81
C GLY A 80 -4.52 1.43 -11.70
N THR A 81 -3.83 0.33 -11.98
CA THR A 81 -3.53 -0.69 -10.95
C THR A 81 -2.58 -0.12 -9.89
N GLY A 82 -1.62 0.73 -10.27
CA GLY A 82 -0.78 1.47 -9.34
C GLY A 82 -1.55 2.39 -8.39
N THR A 83 -2.61 3.06 -8.86
CA THR A 83 -3.50 3.88 -8.02
C THR A 83 -4.18 3.03 -6.93
N ILE A 84 -4.62 1.81 -7.27
CA ILE A 84 -5.22 0.89 -6.29
C ILE A 84 -4.19 0.52 -5.22
N ILE A 85 -2.96 0.23 -5.61
CA ILE A 85 -1.87 -0.07 -4.67
C ILE A 85 -1.57 1.12 -3.77
N ASN A 86 -1.54 2.33 -4.30
CA ASN A 86 -1.36 3.54 -3.49
C ASN A 86 -2.48 3.70 -2.46
N ALA A 87 -3.73 3.42 -2.82
CA ALA A 87 -4.85 3.43 -1.88
C ALA A 87 -4.71 2.39 -0.77
N ILE A 88 -4.23 1.18 -1.08
CA ILE A 88 -3.90 0.17 -0.08
C ILE A 88 -2.81 0.69 0.86
N MET A 89 -1.74 1.30 0.32
CA MET A 89 -0.63 1.82 1.12
C MET A 89 -1.05 3.00 2.00
N ALA A 90 -1.90 3.90 1.49
CA ALA A 90 -2.49 5.00 2.25
C ALA A 90 -3.29 4.48 3.45
N ALA A 91 -4.17 3.51 3.20
CA ALA A 91 -4.94 2.83 4.23
C ALA A 91 -4.07 2.14 5.31
N LEU A 92 -2.94 1.54 4.91
CA LEU A 92 -2.05 0.89 5.88
C LEU A 92 -1.26 1.87 6.74
N ASN A 93 -0.92 3.04 6.20
CA ASN A 93 -0.08 4.03 6.89
C ASN A 93 -0.89 5.13 7.59
N ASP A 94 -2.23 5.09 7.51
CA ASP A 94 -3.12 6.15 8.01
C ASP A 94 -2.76 7.51 7.38
N MET A 95 -2.48 7.47 6.07
CA MET A 95 -2.10 8.63 5.25
C MET A 95 -3.20 8.94 4.24
N ASP A 96 -3.27 10.19 3.80
CA ASP A 96 -4.12 10.57 2.68
C ASP A 96 -3.56 9.97 1.37
N LEU A 97 -4.46 9.58 0.46
CA LEU A 97 -4.08 9.02 -0.84
C LEU A 97 -3.17 9.98 -1.62
N GLU A 98 -3.50 11.27 -1.59
CA GLU A 98 -2.74 12.31 -2.26
C GLU A 98 -1.30 12.39 -1.74
N GLU A 99 -1.09 12.26 -0.42
CA GLU A 99 0.25 12.24 0.18
C GLU A 99 1.07 11.02 -0.29
N VAL A 100 0.44 9.85 -0.39
CA VAL A 100 1.09 8.64 -0.90
C VAL A 100 1.45 8.78 -2.39
N GLU A 101 0.56 9.36 -3.20
CA GLU A 101 0.80 9.59 -4.62
C GLU A 101 1.95 10.57 -4.87
N GLU A 102 2.05 11.64 -4.06
CA GLU A 102 3.16 12.59 -4.10
C GLU A 102 4.50 11.92 -3.78
N LEU A 103 4.57 11.11 -2.73
CA LEU A 103 5.77 10.36 -2.36
C LEU A 103 6.19 9.39 -3.49
N ALA A 104 5.25 8.66 -4.07
CA ALA A 104 5.50 7.74 -5.18
C ALA A 104 6.00 8.48 -6.43
N GLU A 105 5.51 9.68 -6.70
CA GLU A 105 6.05 10.54 -7.76
C GLU A 105 7.47 11.02 -7.48
N GLU A 106 7.75 11.45 -6.26
CA GLU A 106 9.09 11.88 -5.86
C GLU A 106 10.11 10.77 -6.03
N GLU A 107 9.78 9.55 -5.62
CA GLU A 107 10.66 8.39 -5.78
C GLU A 107 10.91 8.07 -7.26
N ARG A 108 9.87 8.13 -8.10
CA ARG A 108 10.03 7.97 -9.55
C ARG A 108 10.94 9.05 -10.14
N LYS A 109 10.79 10.32 -9.72
CA LYS A 109 11.66 11.43 -10.15
C LYS A 109 13.11 11.22 -9.70
N LYS A 110 13.34 10.85 -8.44
CA LYS A 110 14.68 10.55 -7.87
C LYS A 110 15.34 9.37 -8.59
N SER A 111 14.61 8.30 -8.86
CA SER A 111 15.09 7.11 -9.59
C SER A 111 15.53 7.47 -11.02
N ARG A 112 14.73 8.25 -11.75
CA ARG A 112 15.09 8.75 -13.10
C ARG A 112 16.34 9.62 -13.07
N PHE A 113 16.47 10.52 -12.09
CA PHE A 113 17.64 11.38 -11.94
C PHE A 113 18.93 10.58 -11.66
N ARG A 114 18.85 9.54 -10.83
CA ARG A 114 19.99 8.64 -10.54
C ARG A 114 20.41 7.82 -11.78
N LYS A 115 19.45 7.30 -12.57
CA LYS A 115 19.73 6.60 -13.84
C LYS A 115 20.37 7.49 -14.91
N GLY A 116 20.02 8.79 -14.94
CA GLY A 116 20.61 9.76 -15.88
C GLY A 116 22.09 10.05 -15.63
N LYS A 117 22.53 10.10 -14.36
CA LYS A 117 23.95 10.34 -13.99
C LYS A 117 24.88 9.14 -14.26
N GLY A 118 24.34 7.94 -14.40
CA GLY A 118 25.12 6.73 -14.70
C GLY A 118 25.45 6.51 -16.18
N LYS A 119 24.83 7.27 -17.09
CA LYS A 119 25.05 7.15 -18.56
C LYS A 119 26.12 8.10 -19.13
N THR A 120 26.75 8.92 -18.29
CA THR A 120 27.92 9.74 -18.63
C THR A 120 29.15 9.19 -17.93
N LYS A 121 29.64 8.03 -18.36
CA LYS A 121 31.02 7.58 -18.20
C LYS A 121 31.35 6.49 -19.20
#